data_AF-A0A833S2Q2-F1
#
_entry.id   AF-A0A833S2Q2-F1
#
_cell.length_a   1.000
_cell.length_b   1.000
_cell.length_c   1.000
_cell.angle_alpha   90.00
_cell.angle_beta   90.00
_cell.angle_gamma   90.00
#
_symmetry.space_group_name_H-M   'P 1'
#
loop_
_entity.id
_entity.type
_entity.pdbx_description
1 polymer ?
#
loop_
_entity_poly.entity_id
_entity_poly.type
_entity_poly.pdbx_seq_one_letter_code
_entity_poly.pdbx_strand_id
1 'polypeptide(L)'
;MLQVVLKPTANFKMSTITKTTLFQRWGKYWKNLYIDYKESALGAAKDCKEHPVRTSIYFSRIFVSLVLASCVYLHKHNPDECSFKEHLLQNTMKIMQVGKTVRNSMCENYVEWLGRCYNEGIVRRMNLGIISLIWLDDYDKMCSSYKTVCPYLKIRYLTFYKRVIDIGFLDTWWILENKMKDYDVNEAEFSNVTNE
;
A
#
# COMPACT_ATOMS: atom_id res chain seq x y z
N MET A 1 -58.32 36.73 -43.95
CA MET A 1 -57.59 35.47 -43.69
C MET A 1 -56.52 35.79 -42.65
N LEU A 2 -56.50 35.04 -41.56
CA LEU A 2 -55.87 35.36 -40.27
C LEU A 2 -54.33 35.53 -40.31
N GLN A 3 -53.86 36.39 -39.38
CA GLN A 3 -52.69 36.33 -38.49
C GLN A 3 -51.41 35.60 -38.99
N VAL A 4 -50.18 36.05 -38.74
CA VAL A 4 -49.57 36.37 -37.44
C VAL A 4 -48.25 37.11 -37.76
N VAL A 5 -48.10 38.36 -37.33
CA VAL A 5 -46.78 39.02 -37.29
C VAL A 5 -46.07 38.52 -36.04
N LEU A 6 -45.21 37.51 -36.18
CA LEU A 6 -44.34 37.03 -35.11
C LEU A 6 -43.30 38.12 -34.80
N LYS A 7 -43.30 38.65 -33.58
CA LYS A 7 -42.22 39.46 -33.00
C LYS A 7 -41.28 38.56 -32.19
N PRO A 8 -40.04 38.26 -32.63
CA PRO A 8 -39.09 37.50 -31.84
C PRO A 8 -37.81 38.32 -31.61
N THR A 9 -37.79 39.31 -30.71
CA THR A 9 -36.54 40.05 -30.43
C THR A 9 -36.34 40.51 -28.98
N ALA A 10 -37.39 40.63 -28.17
CA ALA A 10 -37.25 41.12 -26.78
C ALA A 10 -36.80 40.01 -25.79
N ASN A 11 -37.44 38.84 -25.84
CA ASN A 11 -37.15 37.75 -24.88
C ASN A 11 -35.76 37.12 -25.10
N PHE A 12 -35.32 37.01 -26.36
CA PHE A 12 -33.99 36.50 -26.68
C PHE A 12 -32.89 37.44 -26.17
N LYS A 13 -33.00 38.76 -26.43
CA LYS A 13 -32.06 39.78 -25.93
C LYS A 13 -31.99 39.81 -24.39
N MET A 14 -33.13 39.75 -23.71
CA MET A 14 -33.18 39.73 -22.24
C MET A 14 -32.45 38.50 -21.67
N SER A 15 -32.64 37.32 -22.28
CA SER A 15 -31.98 36.07 -21.85
C SER A 15 -30.47 36.05 -22.10
N THR A 16 -29.99 36.67 -23.17
CA THR A 16 -28.56 36.78 -23.45
C THR A 16 -27.90 37.77 -22.48
N ILE A 17 -28.53 38.90 -22.18
CA ILE A 17 -28.01 39.90 -21.24
C ILE A 17 -27.91 39.33 -19.81
N THR A 18 -28.90 38.54 -19.38
CA THR A 18 -28.86 37.86 -18.07
C THR A 18 -27.77 36.79 -18.03
N LYS A 19 -27.58 36.01 -19.10
CA LYS A 19 -26.48 35.03 -19.20
C LYS A 19 -25.10 35.70 -19.17
N THR A 20 -24.92 36.82 -19.89
CA THR A 20 -23.66 37.59 -19.89
C THR A 20 -23.36 38.20 -18.53
N THR A 21 -24.37 38.74 -17.83
CA THR A 21 -24.19 39.27 -16.47
C THR A 21 -23.95 38.18 -15.42
N LEU A 22 -24.57 37.00 -15.55
CA LEU A 22 -24.28 35.85 -14.69
C LEU A 22 -22.84 35.34 -14.90
N PHE A 23 -22.38 35.25 -16.14
CA PHE A 23 -21.00 34.86 -16.45
C PHE A 23 -19.96 35.85 -15.89
N GLN A 24 -20.23 37.16 -16.02
CA GLN A 24 -19.38 38.20 -15.42
C GLN A 24 -19.35 38.13 -13.89
N ARG A 25 -20.50 37.88 -13.24
CA ARG A 25 -20.58 37.70 -11.78
C ARG A 25 -19.83 36.47 -11.32
N TRP A 26 -19.94 35.36 -12.05
CA TRP A 26 -19.22 34.12 -11.76
C TRP A 26 -17.71 34.30 -11.91
N GLY A 27 -17.23 34.93 -12.98
CA GLY A 27 -15.81 35.25 -13.15
C GLY A 27 -15.27 36.17 -12.05
N LYS A 28 -16.05 37.19 -11.65
CA LYS A 28 -15.69 38.07 -10.52
C LYS A 28 -15.64 37.32 -9.20
N TYR A 29 -16.59 36.41 -8.96
CA TYR A 29 -16.61 35.56 -7.77
C TYR A 29 -15.35 34.71 -7.67
N TRP A 30 -14.98 33.98 -8.73
CA TRP A 30 -13.76 33.16 -8.74
C TRP A 30 -12.49 33.98 -8.59
N LYS A 31 -12.43 35.17 -9.21
CA LYS A 31 -11.29 36.09 -9.06
C LYS A 31 -11.14 36.55 -7.61
N ASN A 32 -12.24 36.95 -6.97
CA ASN A 32 -12.23 37.37 -5.57
C ASN A 32 -11.86 36.20 -4.66
N LEU A 33 -12.46 35.02 -4.87
CA LEU A 33 -12.15 33.82 -4.12
C LEU A 33 -10.65 33.48 -4.19
N TYR A 34 -10.05 33.57 -5.38
CA TYR A 34 -8.61 33.36 -5.56
C TYR A 34 -7.78 34.38 -4.76
N ILE A 35 -8.17 35.65 -4.76
CA ILE A 35 -7.47 36.71 -4.01
C ILE A 35 -7.57 36.43 -2.51
N ASP A 36 -8.75 36.08 -2.00
CA ASP A 36 -8.98 35.82 -0.58
C ASP A 36 -8.14 34.63 -0.07
N TYR A 37 -8.07 33.52 -0.82
CA TYR A 37 -7.22 32.39 -0.45
C TYR A 37 -5.72 32.71 -0.56
N LYS A 38 -5.31 33.49 -1.58
CA LYS A 38 -3.91 33.93 -1.73
C LYS A 38 -3.48 34.80 -0.55
N GLU A 39 -4.30 35.77 -0.18
CA GLU A 39 -4.04 36.65 0.97
C GLU A 39 -4.02 35.85 2.28
N SER A 40 -4.94 34.91 2.45
CA SER A 40 -4.96 34.00 3.61
C SER A 40 -3.69 33.16 3.71
N ALA A 41 -3.21 32.61 2.58
CA ALA A 41 -1.97 31.83 2.54
C ALA A 41 -0.73 32.68 2.85
N LEU A 42 -0.67 33.90 2.31
CA LEU A 42 0.41 34.86 2.61
C LEU A 42 0.38 35.29 4.07
N GLY A 43 -0.81 35.48 4.65
CA GLY A 43 -0.99 35.75 6.08
C GLY A 43 -0.49 34.61 6.94
N ALA A 44 -0.86 33.37 6.63
CA ALA A 44 -0.39 32.18 7.34
C ALA A 44 1.14 32.03 7.26
N ALA A 45 1.74 32.29 6.09
CA ALA A 45 3.19 32.24 5.93
C ALA A 45 3.93 33.32 6.75
N LYS A 46 3.37 34.54 6.82
CA LYS A 46 3.90 35.60 7.68
C LYS A 46 3.78 35.25 9.16
N ASP A 47 2.64 34.73 9.58
CA ASP A 47 2.40 34.29 10.97
C ASP A 47 3.37 33.18 11.40
N CYS A 48 3.69 32.24 10.49
CA CYS A 48 4.74 31.24 10.70
C CYS A 48 6.12 31.84 10.93
N LYS A 49 6.44 32.95 10.24
CA LYS A 49 7.73 33.63 10.35
C LYS A 49 7.82 34.52 11.60
N GLU A 50 6.73 35.17 11.96
CA GLU A 50 6.64 36.07 13.12
C GLU A 50 6.59 35.29 14.44
N HIS A 51 5.98 34.10 14.45
CA HIS A 51 5.81 33.27 15.65
C HIS A 51 6.28 31.81 15.45
N PRO A 52 7.59 31.57 15.26
CA PRO A 52 8.13 30.24 14.95
C PRO A 52 7.88 29.20 16.07
N VAL A 53 7.89 29.61 17.35
CA VAL A 53 7.66 28.69 18.47
C VAL A 53 6.21 28.23 18.54
N ARG A 54 5.25 29.16 18.41
CA ARG A 54 3.81 28.81 18.46
C ARG A 54 3.43 27.92 17.29
N THR A 55 3.86 28.28 16.09
CA THR A 55 3.60 27.49 14.89
C THR A 55 4.25 26.11 14.98
N SER A 56 5.48 26.00 15.47
CA SER A 56 6.11 24.69 15.73
C SER A 56 5.30 23.82 16.70
N ILE A 57 4.69 24.39 17.74
CA ILE A 57 3.83 23.65 18.67
C ILE A 57 2.53 23.19 17.99
N TYR A 58 1.92 24.02 17.15
CA TYR A 58 0.71 23.61 16.41
C TYR A 58 1.01 22.50 15.40
N PHE A 59 2.09 22.63 14.62
CA PHE A 59 2.51 21.60 13.67
C PHE A 59 2.89 20.30 14.37
N SER A 60 3.59 20.36 15.50
CA SER A 60 3.94 19.15 16.25
C SER A 60 2.71 18.43 16.79
N ARG A 61 1.70 19.15 17.29
CA ARG A 61 0.43 18.55 17.74
C ARG A 61 -0.33 17.87 16.61
N ILE A 62 -0.43 18.53 15.45
CA ILE A 62 -1.08 17.96 14.26
C ILE A 62 -0.31 16.71 13.79
N PHE A 63 1.02 16.80 13.74
CA PHE A 63 1.88 15.69 13.35
C PHE A 63 1.73 14.49 14.30
N VAL A 64 1.77 14.72 15.61
CA VAL A 64 1.58 13.65 16.61
C VAL A 64 0.20 12.99 16.45
N SER A 65 -0.86 13.78 16.24
CA SER A 65 -2.20 13.23 15.99
C SER A 65 -2.26 12.39 14.70
N LEU A 66 -1.61 12.85 13.63
CA LEU A 66 -1.55 12.13 12.36
C LEU A 66 -0.77 10.82 12.48
N VAL A 67 0.38 10.85 13.16
CA VAL A 67 1.21 9.67 13.41
C VAL A 67 0.43 8.66 14.26
N LEU A 68 -0.25 9.09 15.32
CA LEU A 68 -1.07 8.19 16.15
C LEU A 68 -2.21 7.56 15.35
N ALA A 69 -2.93 8.35 14.55
CA ALA A 69 -3.98 7.82 13.68
C ALA A 69 -3.43 6.82 12.66
N SER A 70 -2.28 7.12 12.06
CA SER A 70 -1.59 6.22 11.13
C SER A 70 -1.16 4.92 11.81
N CYS A 71 -0.56 4.98 13.01
CA CYS A 71 -0.16 3.80 13.77
C CYS A 71 -1.34 2.89 14.11
N VAL A 72 -2.49 3.47 14.52
CA VAL A 72 -3.70 2.69 14.81
C VAL A 72 -4.23 2.02 13.55
N TYR A 73 -4.26 2.75 12.43
CA TYR A 73 -4.66 2.19 11.14
C TYR A 73 -3.74 1.03 10.72
N LEU A 74 -2.43 1.24 10.79
CA LEU A 74 -1.41 0.28 10.45
C LEU A 74 -1.44 -0.97 11.33
N HIS A 75 -1.67 -0.80 12.64
CA HIS A 75 -1.86 -1.93 13.55
C HIS A 75 -3.11 -2.75 13.19
N LYS A 76 -4.19 -2.09 12.76
CA LYS A 76 -5.41 -2.78 12.33
C LYS A 76 -5.19 -3.60 11.05
N HIS A 77 -4.37 -3.09 10.13
CA HIS A 77 -4.01 -3.73 8.87
C HIS A 77 -2.71 -4.56 8.97
N ASN A 78 -2.40 -5.07 10.17
CA ASN A 78 -1.22 -5.87 10.39
C ASN A 78 -1.55 -7.35 10.10
N PRO A 79 -0.89 -7.99 9.11
CA PRO A 79 -1.27 -9.31 8.66
C PRO A 79 -0.98 -10.41 9.71
N ASP A 80 -1.91 -11.35 9.82
CA ASP A 80 -1.83 -12.51 10.71
C ASP A 80 -1.21 -13.74 10.04
N GLU A 81 -0.82 -14.75 10.83
CA GLU A 81 -0.27 -16.01 10.31
C GLU A 81 -1.29 -16.74 9.41
N CYS A 82 -2.58 -16.67 9.75
CA CYS A 82 -3.65 -17.19 8.90
C CYS A 82 -3.70 -16.48 7.53
N SER A 83 -3.52 -15.16 7.51
CA SER A 83 -3.45 -14.39 6.26
C SER A 83 -2.24 -14.85 5.42
N PHE A 84 -1.07 -15.08 6.03
CA PHE A 84 0.07 -15.60 5.28
C PHE A 84 -0.19 -16.97 4.67
N LYS A 85 -0.79 -17.89 5.43
CA LYS A 85 -1.14 -19.22 4.94
C LYS A 85 -2.12 -19.13 3.78
N GLU A 86 -3.11 -18.26 3.87
CA GLU A 86 -4.06 -17.99 2.79
C GLU A 86 -3.34 -17.45 1.54
N HIS A 87 -2.46 -16.45 1.68
CA HIS A 87 -1.65 -15.95 0.58
C HIS A 87 -0.77 -17.03 -0.06
N LEU A 88 -0.15 -17.90 0.74
CA LEU A 88 0.65 -19.01 0.25
C LEU A 88 -0.19 -19.99 -0.57
N LEU A 89 -1.38 -20.35 -0.08
CA LEU A 89 -2.31 -21.23 -0.80
C LEU A 89 -2.80 -20.59 -2.10
N GLN A 90 -3.19 -19.33 -2.06
CA GLN A 90 -3.62 -18.59 -3.26
C GLN A 90 -2.51 -18.52 -4.30
N ASN A 91 -1.27 -18.24 -3.89
CA ASN A 91 -0.12 -18.21 -4.79
C ASN A 91 0.22 -19.60 -5.36
N THR A 92 0.08 -20.65 -4.54
CA THR A 92 0.20 -22.03 -5.02
C THR A 92 -0.87 -22.33 -6.08
N MET A 93 -2.12 -21.89 -5.88
CA MET A 93 -3.20 -22.05 -6.86
C MET A 93 -2.92 -21.30 -8.15
N LYS A 94 -2.38 -20.06 -8.09
CA LYS A 94 -1.96 -19.30 -9.28
C LYS A 94 -0.91 -20.06 -10.09
N ILE A 95 0.13 -20.60 -9.44
CA ILE A 95 1.15 -21.41 -10.12
C ILE A 95 0.55 -22.68 -10.72
N MET A 96 -0.38 -23.35 -10.00
CA MET A 96 -1.03 -24.57 -10.49
C MET A 96 -1.90 -24.35 -11.74
N GLN A 97 -2.40 -23.12 -11.96
CA GLN A 97 -3.14 -22.78 -13.18
C GLN A 97 -2.25 -22.67 -14.41
N VAL A 98 -0.93 -22.48 -14.23
CA VAL A 98 0.03 -22.33 -15.33
C VAL A 98 0.64 -23.70 -15.67
N GLY A 99 0.82 -23.95 -16.97
CA GLY A 99 1.46 -25.17 -17.46
C GLY A 99 2.91 -25.31 -16.98
N LYS A 100 3.35 -26.56 -16.78
CA LYS A 100 4.68 -26.85 -16.20
C LYS A 100 5.86 -26.31 -17.02
N THR A 101 5.69 -26.15 -18.33
CA THR A 101 6.74 -25.65 -19.23
C THR A 101 6.92 -24.13 -19.13
N VAL A 102 5.81 -23.41 -18.97
CA VAL A 102 5.75 -21.95 -19.06
C VAL A 102 6.02 -21.26 -17.70
N ARG A 103 5.74 -21.94 -16.59
CA ARG A 103 5.93 -21.36 -15.24
C ARG A 103 7.40 -21.22 -14.85
N ASN A 104 7.68 -20.22 -14.01
CA ASN A 104 9.02 -19.99 -13.47
C ASN A 104 9.40 -21.05 -12.41
N SER A 105 10.48 -21.81 -12.66
CA SER A 105 10.96 -22.86 -11.75
C SER A 105 11.46 -22.31 -10.41
N MET A 106 12.00 -21.09 -10.37
CA MET A 106 12.48 -20.47 -9.12
C MET A 106 11.33 -20.12 -8.19
N CYS A 107 10.24 -19.62 -8.76
CA CYS A 107 9.02 -19.27 -8.01
C CYS A 107 8.35 -20.53 -7.47
N GLU A 108 8.23 -21.57 -8.30
CA GLU A 108 7.69 -22.87 -7.89
C GLU A 108 8.49 -23.47 -6.72
N ASN A 109 9.81 -23.58 -6.88
CA ASN A 109 10.67 -24.18 -5.86
C ASN A 109 10.57 -23.43 -4.53
N TYR A 110 10.44 -22.09 -4.58
CA TYR A 110 10.29 -21.28 -3.39
C TYR A 110 8.96 -21.53 -2.67
N VAL A 111 7.84 -21.55 -3.40
CA VAL A 111 6.51 -21.82 -2.84
C VAL A 111 6.42 -23.25 -2.30
N GLU A 112 6.98 -24.23 -3.01
CA GLU A 112 7.04 -25.62 -2.56
C GLU A 112 7.88 -25.76 -1.30
N TRP A 113 9.08 -25.18 -1.28
CA TRP A 113 9.95 -25.16 -0.10
C TRP A 113 9.25 -24.53 1.11
N LEU A 114 8.58 -23.40 0.91
CA LEU A 114 7.85 -22.72 1.98
C LEU A 114 6.67 -23.56 2.48
N GLY A 115 5.98 -24.27 1.59
CA GLY A 115 4.95 -25.25 1.94
C GLY A 115 5.49 -26.42 2.77
N ARG A 116 6.70 -26.93 2.44
CA ARG A 116 7.39 -27.95 3.24
C ARG A 116 7.74 -27.44 4.64
N CYS A 117 8.29 -26.23 4.76
CA CYS A 117 8.58 -25.61 6.05
C CYS A 117 7.31 -25.46 6.93
N TYR A 118 6.16 -25.17 6.30
CA TYR A 118 4.88 -25.15 7.02
C TYR A 118 4.45 -26.52 7.52
N ASN A 119 4.60 -27.55 6.69
CA ASN A 119 4.27 -28.92 7.06
C ASN A 119 5.17 -29.44 8.19
N GLU A 120 6.43 -28.97 8.25
CA GLU A 120 7.38 -29.26 9.32
C GLU A 120 7.08 -28.51 10.63
N GLY A 121 6.23 -27.49 10.63
CA GLY A 121 5.88 -26.72 11.83
C GLY A 121 6.97 -25.74 12.30
N ILE A 122 7.97 -25.47 11.46
CA ILE A 122 9.12 -24.61 11.80
C ILE A 122 8.88 -23.11 11.55
N VAL A 123 7.79 -22.76 10.87
CA VAL A 123 7.45 -21.37 10.55
C VAL A 123 6.84 -20.67 11.76
N ARG A 124 7.32 -19.45 12.06
CA ARG A 124 6.86 -18.67 13.21
C ARG A 124 6.60 -17.22 12.85
N ARG A 125 5.53 -16.66 13.41
CA ARG A 125 5.22 -15.23 13.33
C ARG A 125 5.78 -14.47 14.54
N MET A 126 6.36 -13.32 14.27
CA MET A 126 6.72 -12.30 15.26
C MET A 126 5.99 -11.00 14.92
N ASN A 127 5.15 -10.52 15.83
CA ASN A 127 4.41 -9.28 15.66
C ASN A 127 5.16 -8.12 16.33
N LEU A 128 5.48 -7.05 15.58
CA LEU A 128 6.13 -5.81 16.04
C LEU A 128 5.14 -4.63 16.12
N GLY A 129 3.83 -4.90 16.17
CA GLY A 129 2.74 -3.93 16.26
C GLY A 129 2.23 -3.48 14.89
N ILE A 130 3.09 -2.82 14.11
CA ILE A 130 2.76 -2.33 12.75
C ILE A 130 3.24 -3.30 11.66
N ILE A 131 4.34 -4.02 11.95
CA ILE A 131 4.98 -4.94 11.02
C ILE A 131 4.88 -6.35 11.62
N SER A 132 4.56 -7.33 10.79
CA SER A 132 4.68 -8.74 11.13
C SER A 132 5.88 -9.34 10.40
N LEU A 133 6.64 -10.19 11.08
CA LEU A 133 7.76 -10.92 10.49
C LEU A 133 7.47 -12.41 10.54
N ILE A 134 7.77 -13.11 9.45
CA ILE A 134 7.80 -14.57 9.40
C ILE A 134 9.25 -15.03 9.40
N TRP A 135 9.59 -15.94 10.31
CA TRP A 135 10.92 -16.49 10.45
C TRP A 135 10.90 -18.00 10.65
N LEU A 136 12.02 -18.67 10.34
CA LEU A 136 12.18 -20.11 10.50
C LEU A 136 12.96 -20.48 11.75
N ASP A 137 12.35 -21.34 12.55
CA ASP A 137 13.03 -22.06 13.62
C ASP A 137 13.69 -23.35 13.07
N ASP A 138 14.57 -23.96 13.84
CA ASP A 138 15.21 -25.23 13.47
C ASP A 138 14.32 -26.44 13.80
N TYR A 139 13.37 -26.28 14.72
CA TYR A 139 12.53 -27.36 15.22
C TYR A 139 11.09 -26.90 15.46
N ASP A 140 10.17 -27.85 15.33
CA ASP A 140 8.76 -27.66 15.69
C ASP A 140 8.60 -27.34 17.19
N LYS A 141 7.55 -26.60 17.52
CA LYS A 141 7.15 -26.25 18.89
C LYS A 141 6.93 -27.47 19.77
N MET A 142 6.44 -28.58 19.19
CA MET A 142 6.14 -29.80 19.93
C MET A 142 7.37 -30.72 20.08
N CYS A 143 8.50 -30.39 19.43
CA CYS A 143 9.70 -31.22 19.49
C CYS A 143 10.48 -30.99 20.80
N SER A 144 10.47 -31.99 21.68
CA SER A 144 11.16 -31.99 22.97
C SER A 144 12.54 -32.66 22.94
N SER A 145 13.23 -32.61 21.80
CA SER A 145 14.59 -33.15 21.68
C SER A 145 15.59 -32.42 22.58
N TYR A 146 16.64 -33.10 23.04
CA TYR A 146 17.70 -32.46 23.85
C TYR A 146 18.27 -31.18 23.20
N LYS A 147 18.37 -31.18 21.86
CA LYS A 147 18.83 -30.03 21.06
C LYS A 147 17.94 -28.79 21.20
N THR A 148 16.63 -28.94 21.41
CA THR A 148 15.69 -27.81 21.55
C THR A 148 15.67 -27.26 22.97
N VAL A 149 15.90 -28.13 23.97
CA VAL A 149 15.90 -27.76 25.39
C VAL A 149 17.20 -27.06 25.79
N CYS A 150 18.34 -27.45 25.22
CA CYS A 150 19.65 -26.91 25.58
C CYS A 150 19.78 -25.40 25.28
N PRO A 151 20.04 -24.53 26.28
CA PRO A 151 20.09 -23.08 26.09
C PRO A 151 21.28 -22.64 25.23
N TYR A 152 22.37 -23.40 25.21
CA TYR A 152 23.57 -23.09 24.41
C TYR A 152 23.39 -23.38 22.91
N LEU A 153 22.42 -24.23 22.57
CA LEU A 153 22.06 -24.53 21.18
C LEU A 153 20.98 -23.58 20.63
N LYS A 154 20.45 -22.68 21.46
CA LYS A 154 19.47 -21.70 21.02
C LYS A 154 20.07 -20.71 20.04
N ILE A 155 19.20 -20.18 19.19
CA ILE A 155 19.54 -19.23 18.15
C ILE A 155 20.17 -17.98 18.78
N ARG A 156 21.33 -17.57 18.26
CA ARG A 156 21.95 -16.30 18.62
C ARG A 156 21.16 -15.16 18.00
N TYR A 157 20.86 -14.13 18.79
CA TYR A 157 20.16 -12.93 18.32
C TYR A 157 20.86 -12.27 17.12
N LEU A 158 22.19 -12.30 17.08
CA LEU A 158 22.98 -11.72 15.97
C LEU A 158 22.75 -12.42 14.62
N THR A 159 22.35 -13.70 14.60
CA THR A 159 22.12 -14.45 13.35
C THR A 159 20.65 -14.50 12.95
N PHE A 160 19.75 -13.92 13.76
CA PHE A 160 18.30 -14.00 13.55
C PHE A 160 17.86 -13.41 12.20
N TYR A 161 18.46 -12.29 11.78
CA TYR A 161 18.08 -11.61 10.53
C TYR A 161 18.21 -12.49 9.28
N LYS A 162 19.09 -13.50 9.28
CA LYS A 162 19.29 -14.42 8.15
C LYS A 162 18.15 -15.44 8.00
N ARG A 163 17.33 -15.61 9.03
CA ARG A 163 16.23 -16.59 9.11
C ARG A 163 14.86 -15.96 8.87
N VAL A 164 14.81 -14.65 8.64
CA VAL A 164 13.58 -13.95 8.28
C VAL A 164 13.26 -14.28 6.83
N ILE A 165 12.08 -14.85 6.60
CA ILE A 165 11.59 -15.21 5.26
C ILE A 165 10.83 -14.04 4.65
N ASP A 166 9.89 -13.47 5.42
CA ASP A 166 8.94 -12.50 4.91
C ASP A 166 8.62 -11.39 5.92
N ILE A 167 8.27 -10.25 5.36
CA ILE A 167 7.86 -9.02 6.05
C ILE A 167 6.42 -8.73 5.63
N GLY A 168 5.52 -8.79 6.59
CA GLY A 168 4.12 -8.45 6.49
C GLY A 168 3.89 -6.99 6.86
N PHE A 169 3.28 -6.24 5.95
CA PHE A 169 2.91 -4.85 6.14
C PHE A 169 1.65 -4.52 5.33
N LEU A 170 0.67 -3.88 5.97
CA LEU A 170 -0.54 -3.36 5.32
C LEU A 170 -1.32 -4.47 4.57
N ASP A 171 -1.69 -5.53 5.29
CA ASP A 171 -2.35 -6.75 4.80
C ASP A 171 -1.62 -7.52 3.69
N THR A 172 -0.39 -7.16 3.37
CA THR A 172 0.40 -7.78 2.29
C THR A 172 1.70 -8.36 2.80
N TRP A 173 2.16 -9.41 2.13
CA TRP A 173 3.42 -10.11 2.40
C TRP A 173 4.40 -9.82 1.28
N TRP A 174 5.39 -8.97 1.57
CA TRP A 174 6.13 -8.26 0.53
C TRP A 174 7.11 -9.17 -0.22
N ILE A 175 7.79 -10.06 0.49
CA ILE A 175 8.79 -10.93 -0.14
C ILE A 175 8.09 -12.01 -0.96
N LEU A 176 7.03 -12.63 -0.42
CA LEU A 176 6.24 -13.60 -1.16
C LEU A 176 5.60 -12.99 -2.42
N GLU A 177 5.01 -11.79 -2.33
CA GLU A 177 4.43 -11.10 -3.48
C GLU A 177 5.48 -10.75 -4.54
N ASN A 178 6.63 -10.23 -4.11
CA ASN A 178 7.71 -9.90 -5.03
C ASN A 178 8.30 -11.14 -5.73
N LYS A 179 8.37 -12.28 -5.03
CA LYS A 179 8.76 -13.56 -5.63
C LYS A 179 7.73 -14.11 -6.59
N MET A 180 6.47 -13.68 -6.49
CA MET A 180 5.36 -14.12 -7.32
C MET A 180 5.11 -13.21 -8.52
N LYS A 181 5.87 -12.14 -8.73
CA LYS A 181 5.60 -11.14 -9.78
C LYS A 181 5.63 -11.72 -11.21
N ASP A 182 6.66 -12.52 -11.52
CA ASP A 182 6.89 -13.10 -12.85
C ASP A 182 6.82 -14.64 -12.79
N TYR A 183 5.73 -15.14 -12.17
CA TYR A 183 5.54 -16.58 -11.96
C TYR A 183 5.16 -17.35 -13.23
N ASP A 184 4.62 -16.65 -14.22
CA ASP A 184 4.14 -17.14 -15.52
C ASP A 184 5.15 -16.98 -16.66
N VAL A 185 6.37 -16.50 -16.37
CA VAL A 185 7.45 -16.34 -17.35
C VAL A 185 8.59 -17.29 -17.03
N ASN A 186 8.87 -18.23 -17.93
CA ASN A 186 10.04 -19.09 -17.86
C ASN A 186 11.18 -18.54 -18.74
N GLU A 187 12.15 -17.88 -18.13
CA GLU A 187 13.33 -17.33 -18.83
C GLU A 187 14.13 -18.41 -19.59
N ALA A 188 14.08 -19.66 -19.16
CA ALA A 188 14.78 -20.76 -19.82
C ALA A 188 14.28 -20.98 -21.27
N GLU A 189 13.01 -20.72 -21.55
CA GLU A 189 12.43 -20.84 -22.90
C GLU A 189 13.05 -19.82 -23.87
N PHE A 190 13.43 -18.64 -23.37
CA PHE A 190 13.92 -17.53 -24.19
C PHE A 190 15.44 -17.50 -24.34
N SER A 191 16.17 -18.31 -23.55
CA SER A 191 17.64 -18.37 -23.59
C SER A 191 18.21 -18.77 -24.96
N ASN A 192 17.46 -19.50 -25.78
CA ASN A 192 17.88 -19.90 -27.12
C ASN A 192 17.69 -18.79 -28.16
N VAL A 193 16.79 -17.83 -27.92
CA VAL A 193 16.46 -16.74 -28.87
C VAL A 193 17.49 -15.61 -28.83
N THR A 194 18.18 -15.43 -27.71
CA THR A 194 19.19 -14.37 -27.53
C THR A 194 20.58 -14.72 -28.05
N ASN A 195 20.81 -15.99 -28.42
CA ASN A 195 22.10 -16.50 -28.88
C ASN A 195 22.20 -16.61 -30.42
N GLU A 196 21.18 -16.15 -31.14
CA GLU A 196 21.15 -15.94 -32.60
C GLU A 196 21.30 -14.45 -32.93
#